data_AF-A0A7C3HCJ5-F1
#
_entry.id   AF-A0A7C3HCJ5-F1
#
_cell.length_a   1.000
_cell.length_b   1.000
_cell.length_c   1.000
_cell.angle_alpha   90.00
_cell.angle_beta   90.00
_cell.angle_gamma   90.00
#
_symmetry.space_group_name_H-M   'P 1'
#
loop_
_entity.id
_entity.type
_entity.pdbx_description
1 polymer ?
#
loop_
_entity_poly.entity_id
_entity_poly.type
_entity_poly.pdbx_seq_one_letter_code
_entity_poly.pdbx_strand_id
1 'polypeptide(L)' 'MAKGKGRRIRASRPGGRPDVRRQIQMLQEQMLATQEALGEQTVTTTAGGGVIEVVMDGHQRLRSVTIDP' A
#
# COMPACT_ATOMS: atom_id res chain seq x y z
N MET A 1 55.26 30.94 26.34
CA MET A 1 55.19 31.13 24.88
C MET A 1 55.28 29.77 24.19
N ALA A 2 54.15 29.15 23.80
CA ALA A 2 54.09 28.10 22.78
C ALA A 2 52.64 28.03 22.27
N LYS A 3 52.48 28.23 20.96
CA LYS A 3 51.24 28.60 20.25
C LYS A 3 50.15 27.52 20.31
N GLY A 4 48.94 27.94 20.63
CA GLY A 4 47.72 27.23 20.27
C GLY A 4 47.45 27.30 18.76
N LYS A 5 47.08 26.19 18.13
CA LYS A 5 46.50 26.19 16.79
C LYS A 5 45.65 24.93 16.55
N GLY A 6 44.33 25.12 16.56
CA GLY A 6 43.44 24.47 15.61
C GLY A 6 42.78 23.15 15.99
N ARG A 7 41.98 23.12 17.06
CA ARG A 7 40.92 22.10 17.20
C ARG A 7 39.81 22.37 16.19
N ARG A 8 39.97 21.89 14.95
CA ARG A 8 38.87 21.79 13.97
C ARG A 8 38.24 20.42 14.08
N ILE A 9 37.36 20.26 15.08
CA ILE A 9 36.32 19.22 15.05
C ILE A 9 35.44 19.60 13.87
N ARG A 10 35.60 18.91 12.73
CA ARG A 10 34.67 19.03 11.61
C ARG A 10 33.35 18.46 12.08
N ALA A 11 32.41 19.37 12.35
CA ALA A 11 31.03 19.05 12.61
C ALA A 11 30.43 18.22 11.46
N SER A 12 29.75 17.15 11.84
CA SER A 12 28.60 16.53 11.19
C SER A 12 28.54 16.60 9.66
N ARG A 13 28.92 15.52 8.99
CA ARG A 13 28.28 15.15 7.70
C ARG A 13 27.12 14.20 8.02
N PRO A 14 25.86 14.66 8.06
CA PRO A 14 24.74 13.75 7.92
C PRO A 14 24.66 13.40 6.43
N GLY A 15 25.34 12.31 6.04
CA GLY A 15 25.08 11.64 4.77
C GLY A 15 23.69 11.01 4.85
N GLY A 16 22.64 11.81 4.64
CA GLY A 16 21.28 11.33 4.49
C GLY A 16 21.20 10.43 3.26
N ARG A 17 21.06 9.13 3.50
CA ARG A 17 20.99 8.06 2.50
C ARG A 17 19.97 8.43 1.40
N PRO A 18 20.38 8.58 0.12
CA PRO A 18 19.48 8.86 -1.00
C PRO A 18 18.38 7.80 -1.18
N ASP A 19 18.62 6.59 -0.69
CA ASP A 19 17.77 5.42 -0.95
C ASP A 19 16.48 5.40 -0.12
N VAL A 20 16.46 6.08 1.03
CA VAL A 20 15.31 6.06 1.93
C VAL A 20 14.12 6.84 1.34
N ARG A 21 14.38 7.93 0.59
CA ARG A 21 13.30 8.73 -0.03
C ARG A 21 12.54 7.95 -1.10
N ARG A 22 13.26 7.19 -1.94
CA ARG A 22 12.66 6.33 -2.98
C ARG A 22 11.87 5.18 -2.36
N GLN A 23 12.40 4.55 -1.31
CA GLN A 23 11.68 3.51 -0.57
C GLN A 23 10.38 4.02 0.06
N ILE A 24 10.38 5.23 0.64
CA ILE A 24 9.18 5.83 1.21
C ILE A 24 8.13 6.13 0.12
N GLN A 25 8.53 6.61 -1.05
CA GLN A 25 7.62 6.88 -2.17
C GLN A 25 6.97 5.60 -2.69
N MET A 26 7.76 4.56 -2.94
CA MET A 26 7.25 3.25 -3.36
C MET A 26 6.29 2.64 -2.33
N LEU A 27 6.57 2.80 -1.03
CA LEU A 27 5.71 2.28 0.04
C LEU A 27 4.36 3.02 0.11
N GLN A 28 4.35 4.33 -0.15
CA GLN A 28 3.11 5.12 -0.21
C GLN A 28 2.22 4.68 -1.38
N GLU A 29 2.80 4.49 -2.57
CA GLU A 29 2.06 3.99 -3.74
C GLU A 29 1.53 2.56 -3.52
N GLN A 30 2.34 1.68 -2.95
CA GLN A 30 1.93 0.30 -2.64
C GLN A 30 0.82 0.24 -1.59
N MET A 31 0.84 1.11 -0.57
CA MET A 31 -0.23 1.17 0.44
C MET A 31 -1.57 1.58 -0.17
N LEU A 32 -1.58 2.55 -1.10
CA LEU A 32 -2.80 3.00 -1.75
C LEU A 32 -3.38 1.89 -2.63
N ALA A 33 -2.55 1.29 -3.49
CA ALA A 33 -2.99 0.20 -4.38
C ALA A 33 -3.47 -1.05 -3.61
N THR A 34 -2.84 -1.35 -2.47
CA THR A 34 -3.25 -2.50 -1.64
C THR A 34 -4.58 -2.25 -0.96
N GLN A 35 -4.87 -1.02 -0.51
CA GLN A 35 -6.15 -0.70 0.13
C GLN A 35 -7.34 -0.84 -0.83
N GLU A 36 -7.14 -0.53 -2.11
CA GLU A 36 -8.14 -0.77 -3.15
C GLU A 36 -8.34 -2.27 -3.40
N ALA A 37 -7.24 -3.02 -3.59
CA ALA A 37 -7.31 -4.46 -3.84
C ALA A 37 -7.89 -5.27 -2.66
N LEU A 38 -7.66 -4.84 -1.41
CA LEU A 38 -8.20 -5.49 -0.21
C LEU A 38 -9.71 -5.32 -0.07
N GLY A 39 -10.29 -4.24 -0.61
CA GLY A 39 -11.73 -3.99 -0.59
C GLY A 39 -12.52 -4.78 -1.62
N GLU A 40 -11.84 -5.48 -2.54
CA GLU A 40 -12.43 -6.18 -3.68
C GLU A 40 -12.45 -7.70 -3.54
N GLN A 41 -12.21 -8.24 -2.35
CA GLN A 41 -12.39 -9.67 -2.13
C GLN A 41 -13.89 -10.00 -2.21
N THR A 42 -14.31 -10.42 -3.39
CA THR A 42 -15.67 -10.82 -3.70
C THR A 42 -15.83 -12.32 -3.60
N VAL A 43 -16.94 -12.74 -3.01
CA VAL A 43 -17.42 -14.12 -3.01
C VAL A 43 -18.53 -14.23 -4.04
N THR A 44 -18.35 -15.15 -4.98
CA THR A 44 -19.37 -15.52 -5.96
C THR A 44 -20.19 -16.68 -5.42
N THR A 45 -21.52 -16.55 -5.43
CA THR A 45 -22.43 -17.63 -5.04
C THR A 45 -23.50 -17.81 -6.11
N THR A 46 -23.86 -19.06 -6.39
CA THR A 46 -24.92 -19.41 -7.33
C THR A 46 -26.14 -19.96 -6.60
N ALA A 47 -27.34 -19.66 -7.13
CA ALA A 47 -28.61 -20.15 -6.61
C ALA A 47 -29.48 -20.67 -7.77
N GLY A 48 -30.44 -21.56 -7.45
CA GLY A 48 -31.40 -22.07 -8.44
C GLY A 48 -30.78 -22.96 -9.53
N GLY A 49 -29.76 -23.75 -9.20
CA GLY A 49 -29.11 -24.65 -10.17
C GLY A 49 -28.14 -23.96 -11.14
N GLY A 50 -27.74 -22.72 -10.86
CA GLY A 50 -26.82 -21.94 -11.69
C GLY A 50 -27.47 -20.79 -12.45
N VAL A 51 -28.80 -20.65 -12.38
CA VAL A 51 -29.58 -19.61 -13.08
C VAL A 51 -29.35 -18.21 -12.49
N ILE A 52 -28.99 -18.14 -11.21
CA ILE A 52 -28.73 -16.89 -10.52
C ILE A 52 -27.28 -16.89 -10.04
N GLU A 53 -26.50 -15.91 -10.47
CA GLU A 53 -25.16 -15.64 -9.98
C GLU A 53 -25.16 -14.32 -9.20
N VAL A 54 -24.62 -14.34 -7.98
CA VAL A 54 -24.52 -13.16 -7.11
C VAL A 54 -23.06 -12.96 -6.71
N VAL A 55 -22.58 -11.74 -6.90
CA VAL A 55 -21.25 -11.31 -6.43
C VAL A 55 -21.44 -10.41 -5.22
N MET A 56 -20.91 -10.83 -4.07
CA MET A 56 -20.93 -10.06 -2.81
C MET A 56 -19.52 -9.81 -2.31
N ASP A 57 -19.27 -8.70 -1.64
CA ASP A 57 -18.01 -8.49 -0.92
C ASP A 57 -18.02 -9.13 0.48
N GLY A 58 -16.85 -9.23 1.09
CA GLY A 58 -16.68 -9.76 2.46
C GLY A 58 -17.41 -8.96 3.56
N HIS A 59 -17.93 -7.77 3.24
CA HIS A 59 -18.77 -6.96 4.13
C HIS A 59 -20.26 -7.17 3.86
N GLN A 60 -20.62 -8.23 3.13
CA GLN A 60 -22.00 -8.57 2.76
C GLN A 60 -22.68 -7.48 1.93
N ARG A 61 -21.93 -6.67 1.19
CA ARG A 61 -22.51 -5.73 0.23
C ARG A 61 -22.61 -6.40 -1.13
N LEU A 62 -23.76 -6.21 -1.76
CA LEU A 62 -24.08 -6.79 -3.05
C LEU A 62 -23.45 -5.93 -4.16
N ARG A 63 -22.62 -6.56 -5.02
CA ARG A 63 -21.91 -5.90 -6.11
C ARG A 63 -22.61 -6.08 -7.45
N SER A 64 -23.07 -7.30 -7.76
CA SER A 64 -23.84 -7.59 -8.96
C SER A 64 -24.73 -8.82 -8.81
N VAL A 65 -25.80 -8.86 -9.60
CA VAL A 65 -26.67 -10.03 -9.80
C VAL A 65 -26.79 -10.27 -11.30
N THR A 66 -26.49 -11.48 -11.74
CA THR A 66 -26.75 -11.96 -13.11
C THR A 66 -27.86 -13.01 -13.05
N ILE A 67 -28.83 -12.88 -13.95
CA ILE A 67 -29.95 -13.83 -14.06
C ILE A 67 -29.97 -14.30 -15.52
N ASP A 68 -29.78 -15.61 -15.73
CA ASP A 68 -29.96 -16.21 -17.04
C ASP A 68 -31.48 -16.30 -17.34
N PRO A 69 -31.92 -15.88 -18.55
CA PRO A 69 -33.33 -15.79 -18.93
C PRO A 69 -34.03 -17.15 -19.07
#